data_AF-A0A0K0D7N6-F1
#
_entry.id   AF-A0A0K0D7N6-F1
#
_cell.length_a   1.000
_cell.length_b   1.000
_cell.length_c   1.000
_cell.angle_alpha   90.00
_cell.angle_beta   90.00
_cell.angle_gamma   90.00
#
_symmetry.space_group_name_H-M   'P 1'
#
loop_
_entity.id
_entity.type
_entity.pdbx_description
1 polymer ?
#
loop_
_entity_poly.entity_id
_entity_poly.type
_entity_poly.pdbx_seq_one_letter_code
_entity_poly.pdbx_strand_id
1 'polypeptide(L)'
;MAHLSEKDDEIRAVRSQCQTITMELEKLIVEKVDVAPDGSFIIVENTSVSHDEKIGEWKLRSSSTGRDISFIFPKDFVLTPKSKVTVYARGKGLYAPPHSLVFEAEELFATGGDVHVYLYNEENQVRMYSVK
;
A
#
# COMPACT_ATOMS: atom_id res chain seq x y z
N MET A 1 -15.98 -17.60 -46.12
CA MET A 1 -15.40 -16.29 -45.76
C MET A 1 -16.05 -15.68 -44.52
N ALA A 2 -17.39 -15.68 -44.38
CA ALA A 2 -18.07 -15.12 -43.20
C ALA A 2 -17.63 -15.72 -41.83
N HIS A 3 -17.47 -17.04 -41.73
CA HIS A 3 -17.05 -17.69 -40.48
C HIS A 3 -15.61 -17.38 -40.02
N LEU A 4 -14.72 -16.95 -40.92
CA LEU A 4 -13.38 -16.51 -40.50
C LEU A 4 -13.45 -15.10 -39.88
N SER A 5 -14.26 -14.21 -40.46
CA SER A 5 -14.48 -12.84 -39.95
C SER A 5 -15.07 -12.86 -38.55
N GLU A 6 -16.05 -13.73 -38.30
CA GLU A 6 -16.70 -13.85 -36.99
C GLU A 6 -15.72 -14.27 -35.88
N LYS A 7 -14.83 -15.24 -36.17
CA LYS A 7 -13.76 -15.64 -35.25
C LYS A 7 -12.73 -14.53 -34.99
N ASP A 8 -12.39 -13.75 -36.01
CA ASP A 8 -11.45 -12.63 -35.85
C ASP A 8 -12.04 -11.51 -34.97
N ASP A 9 -13.34 -11.27 -35.08
CA ASP A 9 -14.07 -10.31 -34.25
C ASP A 9 -14.19 -10.80 -32.79
N GLU A 10 -14.47 -12.09 -32.58
CA GLU A 10 -14.44 -12.71 -31.24
C GLU A 10 -13.05 -12.59 -30.59
N ILE A 11 -11.98 -12.88 -31.33
CA ILE A 11 -10.60 -12.77 -30.84
C ILE A 11 -10.27 -11.31 -30.48
N ARG A 12 -10.73 -10.34 -31.27
CA ARG A 12 -10.55 -8.92 -30.97
C ARG A 12 -11.30 -8.52 -29.71
N ALA A 13 -12.54 -8.97 -29.54
CA ALA A 13 -13.34 -8.69 -28.36
C ALA A 13 -12.68 -9.25 -27.09
N VAL A 14 -12.21 -10.51 -27.14
CA VAL A 14 -11.49 -11.14 -26.01
C VAL A 14 -10.22 -10.37 -25.66
N ARG A 15 -9.42 -9.97 -26.65
CA ARG A 15 -8.21 -9.17 -26.39
C ARG A 15 -8.51 -7.83 -25.72
N SER A 16 -9.55 -7.13 -26.20
CA SER A 16 -9.99 -5.87 -25.58
C SER A 16 -10.44 -6.10 -24.15
N GLN A 17 -11.21 -7.16 -23.88
CA GLN A 17 -11.70 -7.46 -22.55
C GLN A 17 -10.56 -7.86 -21.60
N CYS A 18 -9.60 -8.67 -22.06
CA CYS A 18 -8.39 -8.98 -21.31
C CYS A 18 -7.60 -7.72 -20.97
N GLN A 19 -7.45 -6.78 -21.92
CA GLN A 19 -6.73 -5.54 -21.68
C GLN A 19 -7.43 -4.66 -20.63
N THR A 20 -8.76 -4.57 -20.68
CA THR A 20 -9.55 -3.89 -19.64
C THR A 20 -9.38 -4.55 -18.27
N ILE A 21 -9.47 -5.89 -18.20
CA ILE A 21 -9.27 -6.65 -16.96
C ILE A 21 -7.85 -6.45 -16.43
N THR A 22 -6.83 -6.48 -17.28
CA THR A 22 -5.45 -6.19 -16.87
C THR A 22 -5.33 -4.79 -16.29
N MET A 23 -5.91 -3.77 -16.94
CA MET A 23 -5.92 -2.40 -16.40
C MET A 23 -6.70 -2.29 -15.08
N GLU A 24 -7.80 -3.02 -14.91
CA GLU A 24 -8.57 -3.05 -13.65
C GLU A 24 -7.83 -3.80 -12.53
N LEU A 25 -7.10 -4.87 -12.85
CA LEU A 25 -6.23 -5.57 -11.92
C LEU A 25 -4.98 -4.74 -11.58
N GLU A 26 -4.45 -3.93 -12.49
CA GLU A 26 -3.37 -2.97 -12.22
C GLU A 26 -3.85 -1.79 -11.35
N LYS A 27 -5.15 -1.50 -11.36
CA LYS A 27 -5.82 -0.57 -10.43
C LYS A 27 -6.12 -1.19 -9.07
N LEU A 28 -6.01 -2.51 -8.91
CA LEU A 28 -5.82 -3.06 -7.57
C LEU A 28 -4.40 -2.66 -7.18
N ILE A 29 -4.32 -1.50 -6.55
CA ILE A 29 -3.07 -0.96 -6.00
C ILE A 29 -2.62 -2.00 -4.98
N VAL A 30 -1.65 -2.80 -5.37
CA VAL A 30 -0.97 -3.69 -4.45
C VAL A 30 -0.04 -2.77 -3.68
N GLU A 31 -0.55 -2.16 -2.62
CA GLU A 31 0.32 -1.56 -1.64
C GLU A 31 1.14 -2.68 -0.99
N LYS A 32 2.40 -2.46 -0.63
CA LYS A 32 3.16 -3.45 0.15
C LYS A 32 3.53 -2.83 1.48
N VAL A 33 3.36 -3.61 2.55
CA VAL A 33 3.77 -3.21 3.89
C VAL A 33 4.81 -4.18 4.43
N ASP A 34 5.96 -3.64 4.83
CA ASP A 34 7.05 -4.39 5.46
C ASP A 34 7.44 -3.73 6.79
N VAL A 35 7.71 -4.53 7.82
CA VAL A 35 8.00 -4.06 9.18
C VAL A 35 9.38 -4.52 9.59
N ALA A 36 10.18 -3.60 10.15
CA ALA A 36 11.46 -3.96 10.72
C ALA A 36 11.28 -4.92 11.92
N PRO A 37 12.05 -6.01 12.05
CA PRO A 37 11.90 -6.97 13.16
C PRO A 37 12.04 -6.32 14.56
N ASP A 38 12.82 -5.25 14.64
CA ASP A 38 13.05 -4.49 15.87
C ASP A 38 12.00 -3.38 16.12
N GLY A 39 11.01 -3.23 15.22
CA GLY A 39 9.97 -2.20 15.31
C GLY A 39 10.45 -0.79 14.94
N SER A 40 11.64 -0.64 14.36
CA SER A 40 12.21 0.67 14.05
C SER A 40 11.49 1.44 12.93
N PHE A 41 10.92 0.72 11.95
CA PHE A 41 10.19 1.33 10.84
C PHE A 41 9.17 0.38 10.22
N ILE A 42 8.25 0.98 9.45
CA ILE A 42 7.36 0.32 8.51
C ILE A 42 7.52 0.96 7.13
N ILE A 43 7.65 0.17 6.07
CA ILE A 43 7.66 0.66 4.69
C ILE A 43 6.28 0.46 4.09
N VAL A 44 5.75 1.50 3.44
CA VAL A 44 4.56 1.41 2.59
C VAL A 44 4.97 1.75 1.16
N GLU A 45 4.68 0.85 0.22
CA GLU A 45 5.04 0.98 -1.19
C GLU A 45 3.79 0.98 -2.05
N ASN A 46 3.68 1.92 -3.00
CA ASN A 46 2.73 1.84 -4.09
C ASN A 46 3.36 1.02 -5.22
N THR A 47 2.90 -0.22 -5.43
CA THR A 47 3.42 -1.06 -6.52
C THR A 47 2.72 -0.84 -7.86
N SER A 48 1.76 0.08 -7.96
CA SER A 48 1.19 0.47 -9.26
C SER A 48 2.27 0.95 -10.22
N VAL A 49 2.09 0.64 -11.51
CA VAL A 49 3.00 1.07 -12.59
C VAL A 49 2.60 2.44 -13.15
N SER A 50 1.39 2.91 -12.88
CA SER A 50 0.79 4.03 -13.63
C SER A 50 -0.14 4.94 -12.82
N HIS A 51 -0.50 4.57 -11.58
CA HIS A 51 -1.42 5.35 -10.76
C HIS A 51 -0.74 5.89 -9.50
N ASP A 52 -0.92 7.18 -9.25
CA ASP A 52 -0.65 7.79 -7.95
C ASP A 52 -1.70 7.31 -6.94
N GLU A 53 -1.28 7.06 -5.70
CA GLU A 53 -2.19 6.77 -4.59
C GLU A 53 -2.18 7.87 -3.55
N LYS A 54 -3.37 8.42 -3.28
CA LYS A 54 -3.58 9.48 -2.31
C LYS A 54 -3.88 8.84 -0.95
N ILE A 55 -2.83 8.68 -0.15
CA ILE A 55 -2.91 8.07 1.17
C ILE A 55 -2.94 9.09 2.32
N GLY A 56 -3.18 10.36 2.02
CA GLY A 56 -3.32 11.39 3.05
C GLY A 56 -4.45 11.04 4.01
N GLU A 57 -4.22 11.28 5.31
CA GLU A 57 -5.17 10.95 6.39
C GLU A 57 -5.49 9.44 6.56
N TRP A 58 -4.89 8.57 5.75
CA TRP A 58 -4.98 7.12 5.94
C TRP A 58 -4.29 6.70 7.24
N LYS A 59 -4.72 5.57 7.80
CA LYS A 59 -4.24 5.05 9.07
C LYS A 59 -3.41 3.79 8.87
N LEU A 60 -2.15 3.83 9.27
CA LEU A 60 -1.27 2.68 9.39
C LEU A 60 -1.32 2.15 10.82
N ARG A 61 -1.87 0.95 11.02
CA ARG A 61 -1.95 0.29 12.32
C ARG A 61 -0.98 -0.88 12.40
N SER A 62 -0.18 -0.94 13.46
CA SER A 62 0.69 -2.05 13.81
C SER A 62 0.21 -2.63 15.14
N SER A 63 -0.04 -3.95 15.17
CA SER A 63 -0.65 -4.64 16.30
C SER A 63 0.11 -5.92 16.64
N SER A 64 0.36 -6.15 17.92
CA SER A 64 0.76 -7.45 18.48
C SER A 64 0.09 -7.64 19.84
N THR A 65 0.30 -8.78 20.52
CA THR A 65 -0.38 -9.11 21.79
C THR A 65 -0.33 -7.97 22.81
N GLY A 66 -1.47 -7.30 23.00
CA GLY A 66 -1.64 -6.22 23.97
C GLY A 66 -1.07 -4.85 23.56
N ARG A 67 -0.57 -4.70 22.32
CA ARG A 67 -0.03 -3.42 21.82
C ARG A 67 -0.62 -3.08 20.46
N ASP A 68 -1.37 -1.99 20.42
CA ASP A 68 -1.94 -1.41 19.22
C ASP A 68 -1.39 -0.01 19.00
N ILE A 69 -0.74 0.20 17.86
CA ILE A 69 -0.12 1.45 17.48
C ILE A 69 -0.75 1.93 16.18
N SER A 70 -1.14 3.20 16.10
CA SER A 70 -1.70 3.81 14.88
C SER A 70 -0.99 5.10 14.52
N PHE A 71 -0.54 5.19 13.27
CA PHE A 71 0.00 6.38 12.64
C PHE A 71 -0.98 6.88 11.58
N ILE A 72 -1.14 8.21 11.46
CA ILE A 72 -1.98 8.84 10.43
C ILE A 72 -1.06 9.60 9.48
N PHE A 73 -1.21 9.35 8.18
CA PHE A 73 -0.43 10.05 7.16
C PHE A 73 -0.81 11.54 7.08
N PRO A 74 0.16 12.44 6.76
CA PRO A 74 -0.13 13.85 6.53
C PRO A 74 -1.20 14.05 5.45
N LYS A 75 -2.05 15.08 5.60
CA LYS A 75 -3.27 15.28 4.80
C LYS A 75 -3.11 15.17 3.28
N ASP A 76 -2.02 15.68 2.72
CA ASP A 76 -1.81 15.74 1.27
C ASP A 76 -0.76 14.71 0.79
N PHE A 77 -0.56 13.62 1.54
CA PHE A 77 0.47 12.65 1.22
C PHE A 77 0.08 11.76 0.02
N VAL A 78 0.98 11.67 -0.96
CA VAL A 78 0.77 10.91 -2.20
C VAL A 78 1.95 9.97 -2.43
N LEU A 79 1.66 8.71 -2.74
CA LEU A 79 2.64 7.75 -3.25
C LEU A 79 2.50 7.66 -4.77
N THR A 80 3.51 8.14 -5.50
CA THR A 80 3.58 7.99 -6.96
C THR A 80 3.83 6.54 -7.36
N PRO A 81 3.62 6.15 -8.64
CA PRO A 81 3.93 4.81 -9.13
C PRO A 81 5.32 4.33 -8.72
N LYS A 82 5.41 3.08 -8.27
CA LYS A 82 6.65 2.41 -7.84
C LYS A 82 7.43 3.15 -6.74
N SER A 83 6.79 4.06 -6.02
CA SER A 83 7.41 4.77 -4.90
C SER A 83 7.08 4.12 -3.56
N LYS A 84 7.88 4.46 -2.56
CA LYS A 84 7.68 4.03 -1.18
C LYS A 84 7.94 5.16 -0.21
N VAL A 85 7.30 5.08 0.94
CA VAL A 85 7.58 5.86 2.13
C VAL A 85 8.02 4.95 3.27
N THR A 86 9.03 5.37 4.02
CA THR A 86 9.42 4.70 5.27
C THR A 86 8.89 5.52 6.44
N VAL A 87 8.02 4.93 7.26
CA VAL A 87 7.56 5.52 8.51
C VAL A 87 8.46 4.99 9.63
N TYR A 88 9.32 5.85 10.16
CA TYR A 88 10.20 5.56 11.28
C TYR A 88 9.49 5.80 12.60
N ALA A 89 9.81 5.01 13.62
CA ALA A 89 9.46 5.36 14.99
C ALA A 89 10.37 6.52 15.49
N ARG A 90 9.97 7.17 16.59
CA ARG A 90 10.68 8.31 17.19
C ARG A 90 12.17 8.01 17.37
N GLY A 91 13.01 8.87 16.79
CA GLY A 91 14.47 8.76 16.88
C GLY A 91 15.10 7.61 16.08
N LYS A 92 14.35 6.89 15.23
CA LYS A 92 14.86 5.77 14.43
C LYS A 92 15.22 6.14 12.98
N GLY A 93 14.90 7.36 12.56
CA GLY A 93 15.21 7.84 11.21
C GLY A 93 15.02 9.34 11.04
N LEU A 94 15.11 9.80 9.80
CA LEU A 94 15.01 11.20 9.41
C LEU A 94 13.61 11.52 8.90
N TYR A 95 13.07 12.68 9.29
CA TYR A 95 11.88 13.25 8.66
C TYR A 95 12.26 13.90 7.32
N ALA A 96 11.94 13.26 6.19
CA ALA A 96 12.22 13.76 4.84
C ALA A 96 11.12 13.33 3.86
N PRO A 97 9.92 13.94 3.94
CA PRO A 97 8.82 13.64 3.01
C PRO A 97 9.22 13.93 1.54
N PRO A 98 8.76 13.12 0.56
CA PRO A 98 7.84 11.98 0.73
C PRO A 98 8.56 10.66 1.05
N HIS A 99 9.89 10.65 1.12
CA HIS A 99 10.66 9.40 1.24
C HIS A 99 10.59 8.79 2.64
N SER A 100 10.53 9.63 3.67
CA SER A 100 10.42 9.18 5.05
C SER A 100 9.61 10.12 5.94
N LEU A 101 8.93 9.50 6.90
CA LEU A 101 8.16 10.14 7.95
C LEU A 101 8.69 9.65 9.30
N VAL A 102 8.45 10.43 10.36
CA VAL A 102 8.78 10.03 11.73
C VAL A 102 7.50 10.10 12.55
N PHE A 103 7.18 9.01 13.23
CA PHE A 103 6.07 8.93 14.16
C PHE A 103 6.54 9.30 15.56
N GLU A 104 6.42 10.59 15.89
CA GLU A 104 6.94 11.16 17.12
C GLU A 104 6.26 10.65 18.40
N ALA A 105 5.08 10.03 18.31
CA ALA A 105 4.38 9.54 19.50
C ALA A 105 4.96 8.23 20.05
N GLU A 106 5.55 7.38 19.21
CA GLU A 106 6.01 6.04 19.59
C GLU A 106 7.49 5.83 19.28
N GLU A 107 8.23 5.19 20.19
CA GLU A 107 9.65 4.87 20.00
C GLU A 107 9.88 3.61 19.16
N LEU A 108 8.86 2.75 19.07
CA LEU A 108 8.84 1.51 18.32
C LEU A 108 7.42 1.20 17.83
N PHE A 109 7.31 0.57 16.66
CA PHE A 109 6.10 -0.14 16.24
C PHE A 109 5.89 -1.43 17.03
N ALA A 110 4.78 -2.14 16.78
CA ALA A 110 4.56 -3.42 17.43
C ALA A 110 5.65 -4.41 17.01
N THR A 111 6.17 -5.13 18.00
CA THR A 111 7.22 -6.15 17.84
C THR A 111 6.74 -7.49 18.38
N GLY A 112 7.40 -8.58 18.00
CA GLY A 112 7.06 -9.94 18.42
C GLY A 112 7.08 -10.92 17.25
N GLY A 113 6.58 -12.13 17.47
CA GLY A 113 6.47 -13.17 16.44
C GLY A 113 5.10 -13.27 15.75
N ASP A 114 4.17 -12.37 16.08
CA ASP A 114 2.85 -12.27 15.46
C ASP A 114 2.46 -10.80 15.37
N VAL A 115 3.09 -10.09 14.44
CA VAL A 115 2.85 -8.66 14.21
C VAL A 115 1.93 -8.50 13.01
N HIS A 116 0.73 -7.98 13.26
CA HIS A 116 -0.22 -7.63 12.24
C HIS A 116 -0.10 -6.16 11.87
N VAL A 117 -0.18 -5.87 10.58
CA VAL A 117 -0.16 -4.50 10.06
C VAL A 117 -1.32 -4.30 9.12
N TYR A 118 -2.00 -3.18 9.29
CA TYR A 118 -3.14 -2.78 8.49
C TYR A 118 -2.92 -1.38 7.96
N LEU A 119 -3.29 -1.17 6.71
CA LEU A 119 -3.44 0.17 6.13
C LEU A 119 -4.91 0.40 5.84
N TYR A 120 -5.48 1.42 6.48
CA TYR A 120 -6.88 1.80 6.31
C TYR A 120 -6.98 3.12 5.55
N ASN A 121 -7.91 3.21 4.62
CA ASN A 121 -8.27 4.49 4.01
C ASN A 121 -9.18 5.33 4.94
N GLU A 122 -9.55 6.53 4.49
CA GLU A 122 -10.44 7.46 5.21
C GLU A 122 -11.82 6.86 5.54
N GLU A 123 -12.30 5.92 4.73
CA GLU A 123 -13.55 5.19 4.95
C GLU A 123 -13.41 4.03 5.96
N ASN A 124 -12.24 3.89 6.61
CA ASN A 124 -11.86 2.77 7.47
C ASN A 124 -11.88 1.40 6.78
N GLN A 125 -11.79 1.35 5.45
CA GLN A 125 -11.65 0.11 4.71
C GLN A 125 -10.18 -0.33 4.74
N VAL A 126 -9.95 -1.63 4.95
CA VAL A 126 -8.62 -2.22 4.86
C VAL A 126 -8.20 -2.24 3.39
N ARG A 127 -7.15 -1.49 3.08
CA ARG A 127 -6.50 -1.49 1.75
C ARG A 127 -5.38 -2.51 1.70
N MET A 128 -4.67 -2.67 2.81
CA MET A 128 -3.65 -3.69 2.97
C MET A 128 -3.63 -4.35 4.34
N TYR A 129 -3.17 -5.59 4.33
CA TYR A 129 -2.90 -6.39 5.51
C TYR A 129 -1.60 -7.17 5.32
N SER A 130 -0.77 -7.20 6.36
CA SER A 130 0.49 -7.96 6.42
C SER A 130 0.65 -8.61 7.79
N VAL A 131 1.24 -9.80 7.84
CA VAL A 131 1.59 -10.51 9.07
C VAL A 131 3.07 -10.84 9.01
N LYS A 132 3.75 -10.66 10.14
CA LYS A 132 5.15 -11.00 10.31
C LYS A 132 5.36 -11.92 11.51
#